data_AF-A0A8I1ULS3-F1
#
_entry.id   AF-A0A8I1ULS3-F1
#
_cell.length_a   1.000
_cell.length_b   1.000
_cell.length_c   1.000
_cell.angle_alpha   90.00
_cell.angle_beta   90.00
_cell.angle_gamma   90.00
#
_symmetry.space_group_name_H-M   'P 1'
#
loop_
_entity.id
_entity.type
_entity.pdbx_description
1 polymer ?
#
loop_
_entity_poly.entity_id
_entity_poly.type
_entity_poly.pdbx_seq_one_letter_code
_entity_poly.pdbx_strand_id
1 'polypeptide(L)'
;MDRHLSLQTYVPRLIADWVKQQARDQNVSVSIIVRDHLVDVWQRENAPKNKRAALDPTRQNLFITVALDALLSSHPDGQLRQRTHEAYARQLARRGLSREAGDEA
;
A
#
# COMPACT_ATOMS: atom_id res chain seq x y z
N MET A 1 -16.47 -30.13 0.26
CA MET A 1 -15.10 -29.98 0.79
C MET A 1 -14.19 -29.85 -0.40
N ASP A 2 -13.57 -28.70 -0.60
CA ASP A 2 -12.66 -28.51 -1.72
C ASP A 2 -11.38 -29.29 -1.43
N ARG A 3 -11.07 -30.26 -2.30
CA ARG A 3 -10.00 -31.22 -2.03
C ARG A 3 -8.67 -30.57 -2.43
N HIS A 4 -7.83 -30.24 -1.45
CA HIS A 4 -6.48 -29.79 -1.74
C HIS A 4 -5.70 -30.85 -2.53
N LEU A 5 -5.03 -30.43 -3.59
CA LEU A 5 -4.15 -31.28 -4.40
C LEU A 5 -2.72 -31.19 -3.89
N SER A 6 -2.02 -32.32 -3.84
CA SER A 6 -0.61 -32.37 -3.49
C SER A 6 0.25 -32.12 -4.73
N LEU A 7 1.17 -31.17 -4.65
CA LEU A 7 2.17 -30.90 -5.68
C LEU A 7 3.53 -31.42 -5.21
N GLN A 8 4.18 -32.25 -6.02
CA GLN A 8 5.55 -32.72 -5.80
C GLN A 8 6.43 -32.18 -6.93
N THR A 9 7.57 -31.60 -6.58
CA THR A 9 8.51 -31.04 -7.55
C THR A 9 9.94 -31.18 -7.06
N TYR A 10 10.89 -31.11 -7.99
CA TYR A 10 12.31 -31.05 -7.69
C TYR A 10 12.77 -29.60 -7.64
N VAL A 11 13.53 -29.24 -6.61
CA VAL A 11 14.13 -27.91 -6.47
C VAL A 11 15.64 -28.04 -6.25
N PRO A 12 16.43 -27.05 -6.71
CA PRO A 12 17.84 -26.95 -6.34
C PRO A 12 18.06 -27.05 -4.83
N ARG A 13 19.20 -27.65 -4.43
CA ARG A 13 19.55 -27.86 -3.00
C ARG A 13 19.44 -26.59 -2.17
N LEU A 14 19.93 -25.46 -2.71
CA LEU A 14 19.90 -24.16 -2.04
C LEU A 14 18.47 -23.75 -1.64
N ILE A 15 17.49 -23.99 -2.52
CA ILE A 15 16.08 -23.67 -2.26
C ILE A 15 15.51 -24.64 -1.22
N ALA A 16 15.82 -25.94 -1.33
CA ALA A 16 15.36 -26.92 -0.35
C ALA A 16 15.87 -26.61 1.06
N ASP A 17 17.14 -26.22 1.20
CA ASP A 17 17.75 -25.89 2.49
C ASP A 17 17.13 -24.61 3.07
N TRP A 18 16.94 -23.59 2.24
CA TRP A 18 16.30 -22.33 2.63
C TRP A 18 14.86 -22.55 3.14
N VAL A 19 14.03 -23.29 2.41
CA VAL A 19 12.64 -23.59 2.83
C VAL A 19 12.63 -24.41 4.13
N LYS A 20 13.53 -25.40 4.26
CA LYS A 20 13.65 -26.21 5.48
C LYS A 20 14.09 -25.38 6.68
N GLN A 21 14.98 -24.42 6.49
CA GLN A 21 15.39 -23.50 7.55
C GLN A 21 14.21 -22.63 8.00
N GLN A 22 13.50 -22.00 7.07
CA GLN A 22 12.34 -21.17 7.38
C GLN A 22 11.23 -21.95 8.12
N ALA A 23 11.00 -23.22 7.73
CA ALA A 23 10.05 -24.09 8.41
C ALA A 23 10.45 -24.37 9.88
N ARG A 24 11.75 -24.55 10.16
CA ARG A 24 12.27 -24.71 11.53
C ARG A 24 12.12 -23.43 12.33
N ASP A 25 12.51 -22.29 11.75
CA ASP A 25 12.46 -20.99 12.42
C ASP A 25 11.03 -20.60 12.83
N GLN A 26 10.05 -21.00 12.01
CA GLN A 26 8.63 -20.75 12.25
C GLN A 26 7.90 -21.89 12.98
N ASN A 27 8.59 -23.00 13.28
CA ASN A 27 8.03 -24.23 13.86
C ASN A 27 6.78 -24.76 13.13
N VAL A 28 6.83 -24.79 11.80
CA VAL A 28 5.77 -25.29 10.91
C VAL A 28 6.29 -26.35 9.95
N SER A 29 5.40 -27.02 9.22
CA SER A 29 5.81 -27.96 8.18
C SER A 29 6.40 -27.25 6.96
N VAL A 30 7.31 -27.92 6.25
CA VAL A 30 7.84 -27.46 4.95
C VAL A 30 6.72 -27.18 3.94
N SER A 31 5.65 -27.99 3.96
CA SER A 31 4.50 -27.81 3.07
C SER A 31 3.73 -26.50 3.31
N ILE A 32 3.72 -25.98 4.54
CA ILE A 32 3.12 -24.68 4.86
C ILE A 32 3.94 -23.58 4.18
N ILE A 33 5.27 -23.59 4.37
CA ILE A 33 6.15 -22.59 3.75
C ILE A 33 6.03 -22.60 2.23
N VAL A 34 6.06 -23.78 1.61
CA VAL A 34 5.94 -23.91 0.14
C VAL A 34 4.57 -23.41 -0.34
N ARG A 35 3.49 -23.78 0.35
CA ARG A 35 2.15 -23.31 0.01
C ARG A 35 2.06 -21.80 0.11
N ASP A 36 2.56 -21.21 1.17
CA ASP A 36 2.44 -19.77 1.42
C ASP A 36 3.20 -18.97 0.35
N HIS A 37 4.40 -19.40 -0.05
CA HIS A 37 5.13 -18.81 -1.19
C HIS A 37 4.35 -18.94 -2.51
N LEU A 38 3.74 -20.11 -2.78
CA LEU A 38 2.96 -20.32 -4.00
C LEU A 38 1.70 -19.45 -4.01
N VAL A 39 1.01 -19.33 -2.88
CA VAL A 39 -0.19 -18.49 -2.73
C VAL A 39 0.18 -17.01 -2.91
N ASP A 40 1.27 -16.54 -2.32
CA ASP A 40 1.73 -15.16 -2.46
C ASP A 40 2.02 -14.79 -3.91
N VAL A 41 2.72 -15.66 -4.65
CA VAL A 41 2.99 -15.46 -6.08
C VAL A 41 1.70 -15.50 -6.87
N TRP A 42 0.85 -16.51 -6.63
CA TRP A 42 -0.44 -16.64 -7.31
C TRP A 42 -1.31 -15.40 -7.09
N GLN A 43 -1.37 -14.88 -5.86
CA GLN A 43 -2.11 -13.66 -5.54
C GLN A 43 -1.53 -12.44 -6.26
N ARG A 44 -0.21 -12.31 -6.38
CA ARG A 44 0.40 -11.19 -7.12
C ARG A 44 0.08 -11.26 -8.62
N GLU A 45 0.06 -12.46 -9.19
CA GLU A 45 -0.19 -12.67 -10.62
C GLU A 45 -1.68 -12.65 -10.99
N ASN A 46 -2.54 -13.15 -10.09
CA ASN A 46 -3.97 -13.36 -10.31
C ASN A 46 -4.85 -12.43 -9.48
N ALA A 47 -4.26 -11.48 -8.74
CA ALA A 47 -4.99 -10.35 -8.19
C ALA A 47 -5.82 -9.74 -9.32
N PRO A 48 -7.15 -9.63 -9.14
CA PRO A 48 -8.02 -9.22 -10.22
C PRO A 48 -7.52 -7.90 -10.80
N LYS A 49 -7.40 -7.83 -12.13
CA LYS A 49 -7.12 -6.60 -12.87
C LYS A 49 -8.10 -5.47 -12.53
N ASN A 50 -9.18 -5.77 -11.81
CA ASN A 50 -10.03 -4.84 -11.04
C ASN A 50 -9.32 -4.25 -9.81
N LYS A 51 -8.07 -3.78 -9.94
CA LYS A 51 -7.81 -2.47 -9.34
C LYS A 51 -8.81 -1.56 -10.04
N ARG A 52 -9.75 -0.95 -9.29
CA ARG A 52 -10.26 0.37 -9.67
C ARG A 52 -9.03 1.09 -10.22
N ALA A 53 -9.01 1.43 -11.52
CA ALA A 53 -7.86 2.08 -12.14
C ALA A 53 -7.35 3.07 -11.10
N ALA A 54 -6.15 2.82 -10.55
CA ALA A 54 -5.66 3.59 -9.42
C ALA A 54 -5.94 5.03 -9.80
N LEU A 55 -6.87 5.70 -9.09
CA LEU A 55 -7.32 7.02 -9.49
C LEU A 55 -6.04 7.78 -9.71
N ASP A 56 -5.85 8.29 -10.94
CA ASP A 56 -4.65 9.05 -11.29
C ASP A 56 -4.30 9.90 -10.06
N PRO A 57 -3.14 9.68 -9.41
CA PRO A 57 -2.88 10.26 -8.10
C PRO A 57 -3.13 11.77 -8.08
N THR A 58 -2.94 12.42 -9.23
CA THR A 58 -3.32 13.81 -9.49
C THR A 58 -4.82 14.06 -9.31
N ARG A 59 -5.68 13.29 -10.00
CA ARG A 59 -7.15 13.37 -9.87
C ARG A 59 -7.63 13.04 -8.48
N GLN A 60 -7.02 12.05 -7.81
CA GLN A 60 -7.38 11.68 -6.44
C GLN A 60 -7.06 12.81 -5.45
N ASN A 61 -5.86 13.39 -5.54
CA ASN A 61 -5.44 14.49 -4.69
C ASN A 61 -6.27 15.76 -4.96
N LEU A 62 -6.62 16.02 -6.22
CA LEU A 62 -7.50 17.12 -6.60
C LEU A 62 -8.89 16.95 -5.96
N PHE A 63 -9.48 15.76 -6.08
CA PHE A 63 -10.77 15.46 -5.46
C PHE A 63 -10.75 15.63 -3.94
N ILE A 64 -9.71 15.12 -3.27
CA ILE A 64 -9.56 15.26 -1.81
C ILE A 64 -9.48 16.74 -1.40
N THR A 65 -8.71 17.54 -2.14
CA THR A 65 -8.55 18.97 -1.85
C THR A 65 -9.88 19.73 -2.02
N VAL A 66 -10.59 19.48 -3.11
CA VAL A 66 -11.90 20.10 -3.39
C VAL A 66 -12.96 19.67 -2.37
N ALA A 67 -13.00 18.38 -2.02
CA ALA A 67 -13.93 17.86 -1.03
C ALA A 67 -13.67 18.46 0.36
N LEU A 68 -12.40 18.58 0.77
CA LEU A 68 -12.04 19.21 2.04
C LEU A 68 -12.45 20.68 2.07
N ASP A 69 -12.24 21.43 0.98
CA ASP A 69 -12.64 22.84 0.91
C ASP A 69 -14.16 23.04 0.97
N ALA A 70 -14.92 22.15 0.32
CA ALA A 70 -16.38 22.15 0.40
C ALA A 70 -16.89 21.84 1.83
N LEU A 71 -16.23 20.91 2.53
CA LEU A 71 -16.55 20.58 3.93
C LEU A 71 -16.20 21.73 4.88
N LEU A 72 -15.07 22.41 4.66
CA LEU A 72 -14.64 23.53 5.51
C LEU A 72 -15.46 24.80 5.24
N SER A 73 -15.88 25.04 4.00
CA SER A 73 -16.69 26.21 3.64
C SER A 73 -18.14 26.12 4.13
N SER A 74 -18.68 24.91 4.30
CA SER A 74 -20.00 24.68 4.89
C SER A 74 -19.99 24.57 6.42
N HIS A 75 -18.82 24.69 7.05
CA HIS A 75 -18.67 24.55 8.50
C HIS A 75 -19.08 25.85 9.24
N PRO A 76 -19.78 25.76 10.40
CA PRO A 76 -20.24 26.94 11.15
C PRO A 76 -19.10 27.79 11.74
N ASP A 77 -17.93 27.21 11.96
CA ASP A 77 -16.72 27.93 12.35
C ASP A 77 -16.00 28.51 11.12
N GLY A 78 -16.18 29.82 10.89
CA GLY A 78 -15.57 30.54 9.76
C GLY A 78 -14.04 30.67 9.80
N GLN A 79 -13.39 30.38 10.94
CA GLN A 79 -11.92 30.40 11.07
C GLN A 79 -11.30 29.00 10.90
N LEU A 80 -12.11 27.94 10.86
CA LEU A 80 -11.63 26.56 10.78
C LEU A 80 -10.85 26.30 9.49
N ARG A 81 -11.33 26.88 8.38
CA ARG A 81 -10.65 26.79 7.08
C ARG A 81 -9.22 27.31 7.16
N GLN A 82 -9.04 28.53 7.66
CA GLN A 82 -7.73 29.18 7.81
C GLN A 82 -6.78 28.36 8.69
N ARG A 83 -7.24 27.92 9.87
CA ARG A 83 -6.44 27.10 10.80
C ARG A 83 -6.00 25.77 10.19
N THR A 84 -6.83 25.19 9.33
CA THR A 84 -6.52 23.92 8.63
C THR A 84 -5.40 24.13 7.60
N HIS A 85 -5.45 25.22 6.83
CA HIS A 85 -4.37 25.57 5.90
C HIS A 85 -3.04 25.87 6.63
N GLU A 86 -3.08 26.58 7.75
CA GLU A 86 -1.89 26.84 8.58
C GLU A 86 -1.30 25.57 9.20
N ALA A 87 -2.14 24.63 9.64
CA ALA A 87 -1.69 23.33 10.12
C ALA A 87 -1.04 22.51 9.00
N TYR A 88 -1.62 22.54 7.79
CA TYR A 88 -1.06 21.89 6.61
C TYR A 88 0.31 22.46 6.23
N ALA A 89 0.44 23.79 6.18
CA ALA A 89 1.72 24.46 5.90
C ALA A 89 2.82 24.10 6.93
N ARG A 90 2.48 24.08 8.23
CA ARG A 90 3.40 23.62 9.29
C ARG A 90 3.81 22.16 9.10
N GLN A 91 2.89 21.31 8.67
CA GLN A 91 3.16 19.88 8.46
C GLN A 91 4.04 19.64 7.22
N LEU A 92 3.87 20.43 6.15
CA LEU A 92 4.76 20.42 4.98
C LEU A 92 6.18 20.83 5.37
N ALA A 93 6.33 21.92 6.12
CA ALA A 93 7.63 22.42 6.57
C ALA A 93 8.36 21.37 7.43
N ARG A 94 7.64 20.73 8.37
CA ARG A 94 8.20 19.65 9.22
C ARG A 94 8.70 18.45 8.43
N ARG A 95 8.16 18.21 7.24
CA ARG A 95 8.51 17.06 6.39
C ARG A 95 9.47 17.41 5.26
N GLY A 96 9.94 18.66 5.18
CA GLY A 96 10.82 19.12 4.09
C GLY A 96 10.13 19.16 2.73
N LEU A 97 8.79 19.25 2.72
CA LEU A 97 7.97 19.27 1.50
C LEU A 97 7.44 20.67 1.17
N SER A 98 7.90 21.70 1.89
CA SER A 98 7.57 23.08 1.58
C SER A 98 8.14 23.43 0.21
N ARG A 99 7.26 23.75 -0.74
CA ARG A 99 7.67 24.27 -2.04
C ARG A 99 8.45 25.57 -1.79
N GLU A 100 9.72 25.60 -2.18
CA GLU A 100 10.40 26.87 -2.40
C GLU A 100 9.60 27.60 -3.47
N ALA A 101 8.96 28.70 -3.07
CA ALA A 101 8.23 29.54 -3.98
C ALA A 101 9.26 30.34 -4.80
N GLY A 102 9.44 29.97 -6.07
CA GLY A 102 10.00 30.85 -7.08
C GLY A 102 11.27 30.33 -7.74
N ASP A 103 11.12 29.37 -8.66
CA ASP A 103 11.95 29.30 -9.85
C ASP A 103 11.02 29.74 -11.01
N GLU A 104 10.90 31.05 -11.20
CA GLU A 104 10.23 31.68 -12.33
C GLU A 104 11.20 32.69 -12.95
N ALA A 105 11.70 32.31 -14.14
CA ALA A 105 12.03 33.08 -15.35
C ALA A 105 12.68 34.47 -15.22
#